data_AF-D2XN99-F1
#
_entry.id   AF-D2XN99-F1
#
_cell.length_a   1.000
_cell.length_b   1.000
_cell.length_c   1.000
_cell.angle_alpha   90.00
_cell.angle_beta   90.00
_cell.angle_gamma   90.00
#
_symmetry.space_group_name_H-M   'P 1'
#
loop_
_entity.id
_entity.type
_entity.pdbx_description
1 polymer ?
#
loop_
_entity_poly.entity_id
_entity_poly.type
_entity_poly.pdbx_seq_one_letter_code
_entity_poly.pdbx_strand_id
1 'polypeptide(L)'
;DPVADKVMIVAALILIADHFHVWWITLPASSMIVREVIILALREWIAEIGSRNSIGVSWVSKIKTFVQMLSLTALLWSPDEWIIRVGVIALYISLLLTFWSMCLYLYTVRYDLFND
;
A
#
# COMPACT_ATOMS: atom_id res chain seq x y z
N ASP A 1 -1.72 -8.74 -15.19
CA ASP A 1 -1.95 -7.29 -15.20
C ASP A 1 -1.63 -6.61 -13.88
N PRO A 2 -0.96 -5.44 -13.90
CA PRO A 2 -0.72 -4.63 -12.70
C PRO A 2 -2.00 -4.05 -12.09
N VAL A 3 -3.09 -3.95 -12.86
CA VAL A 3 -4.41 -3.53 -12.37
C VAL A 3 -5.06 -4.64 -11.54
N ALA A 4 -5.01 -5.88 -12.03
CA ALA A 4 -5.60 -7.03 -11.34
C ALA A 4 -4.97 -7.29 -9.97
N ASP A 5 -3.65 -7.12 -9.86
CA ASP A 5 -2.91 -7.28 -8.60
C ASP A 5 -3.40 -6.31 -7.51
N LYS A 6 -3.65 -5.04 -7.87
CA LYS A 6 -4.17 -4.04 -6.93
C LYS A 6 -5.59 -4.34 -6.48
N VAL A 7 -6.46 -4.76 -7.41
CA VAL A 7 -7.85 -5.12 -7.09
C VAL A 7 -7.86 -6.31 -6.13
N MET A 8 -7.01 -7.32 -6.36
CA MET A 8 -6.86 -8.46 -5.47
C MET A 8 -6.44 -8.03 -4.05
N ILE A 9 -5.45 -7.15 -3.92
CA ILE A 9 -4.99 -6.62 -2.64
C ILE A 9 -6.11 -5.88 -1.91
N VAL A 10 -6.85 -5.01 -2.61
CA VAL A 10 -7.98 -4.26 -2.02
C VAL A 10 -9.07 -5.22 -1.54
N ALA A 11 -9.42 -6.22 -2.35
CA ALA A 11 -10.40 -7.24 -1.97
C ALA A 11 -9.96 -8.03 -0.73
N ALA A 12 -8.69 -8.44 -0.66
CA ALA A 12 -8.14 -9.14 0.49
C ALA A 12 -8.19 -8.29 1.77
N LEU A 13 -7.85 -7.00 1.69
CA LEU A 13 -7.94 -6.07 2.82
C LEU A 13 -9.40 -5.90 3.32
N ILE A 14 -10.36 -5.84 2.40
CA ILE A 14 -11.80 -5.79 2.74
C ILE A 14 -12.21 -7.08 3.46
N LEU A 15 -11.84 -8.25 2.93
CA LEU A 15 -12.17 -9.55 3.53
C LEU A 15 -11.55 -9.71 4.93
N ILE A 16 -10.31 -9.26 5.13
CA ILE A 16 -9.68 -9.27 6.45
C ILE A 16 -10.43 -8.33 7.41
N ALA A 17 -10.75 -7.10 6.97
CA ALA A 17 -11.45 -6.14 7.80
C ALA A 17 -12.84 -6.65 8.22
N ASP A 18 -13.53 -7.36 7.34
CA ASP A 18 -14.79 -8.03 7.62
C ASP A 18 -14.60 -9.23 8.57
N HIS A 19 -13.69 -10.16 8.26
CA HIS A 19 -13.48 -11.38 9.06
C HIS A 19 -13.14 -11.09 10.53
N PHE A 20 -12.26 -10.12 10.78
CA PHE A 20 -11.82 -9.83 12.14
C PHE A 20 -12.79 -8.90 12.90
N HIS A 21 -13.52 -8.03 12.21
CA HIS A 21 -14.39 -6.99 12.80
C HIS A 21 -13.74 -6.16 13.92
N VAL A 22 -12.40 -6.00 13.93
CA VAL A 22 -11.69 -5.23 14.95
C VAL A 22 -11.16 -3.92 14.38
N TRP A 23 -11.46 -2.82 15.07
CA TRP A 23 -11.09 -1.46 14.68
C TRP A 23 -9.59 -1.29 14.39
N TRP A 24 -8.71 -1.96 15.13
CA TRP A 24 -7.25 -1.87 14.95
C TRP A 24 -6.74 -2.63 13.71
N ILE A 25 -7.55 -3.46 13.03
CA ILE A 25 -7.25 -4.07 11.73
C ILE A 25 -7.97 -3.28 10.62
N THR A 26 -9.22 -2.88 10.86
CA THR A 26 -10.03 -2.13 9.90
C THR A 26 -9.41 -0.78 9.55
N LEU A 27 -8.89 -0.03 10.54
CA LEU A 27 -8.24 1.26 10.31
C LEU A 27 -7.02 1.17 9.37
N PRO A 28 -6.01 0.33 9.66
CA PRO A 28 -4.87 0.22 8.77
C PRO A 28 -5.25 -0.36 7.40
N ALA A 29 -6.17 -1.33 7.33
CA ALA A 29 -6.67 -1.85 6.05
C ALA A 29 -7.34 -0.76 5.19
N SER A 30 -8.25 0.02 5.77
CA SER A 30 -8.91 1.15 5.09
C SER A 30 -7.91 2.21 4.62
N SER A 31 -6.95 2.57 5.48
CA SER A 31 -5.90 3.54 5.11
C SER A 31 -5.05 3.06 3.94
N MET A 32 -4.73 1.76 3.86
CA MET A 32 -3.96 1.19 2.74
C MET A 32 -4.75 1.26 1.42
N ILE A 33 -6.06 0.99 1.46
CA ILE A 33 -6.95 1.10 0.29
C ILE A 33 -6.98 2.54 -0.22
N VAL A 34 -7.26 3.51 0.66
CA VAL A 34 -7.33 4.94 0.31
C VAL A 34 -6.02 5.40 -0.32
N ARG A 35 -4.88 5.01 0.26
CA ARG A 35 -3.56 5.33 -0.29
C ARG A 35 -3.37 4.77 -1.71
N GLU A 36 -3.83 3.55 -1.97
CA GLU A 36 -3.66 2.91 -3.28
C GLU A 36 -4.37 3.71 -4.39
N VAL A 37 -5.57 4.22 -4.07
CA VAL A 37 -6.37 5.09 -4.96
C VAL A 37 -5.66 6.44 -5.18
N ILE A 38 -5.14 7.08 -4.12
CA ILE A 38 -4.43 8.36 -4.23
C ILE A 38 -3.23 8.25 -5.17
N ILE A 39 -2.42 7.19 -5.04
CA ILE A 39 -1.23 7.00 -5.89
C ILE A 39 -1.63 6.68 -7.34
N LEU A 40 -2.76 6.02 -7.56
CA LEU A 40 -3.30 5.79 -8.91
C LEU A 40 -3.69 7.12 -9.57
N ALA A 41 -4.51 7.93 -8.88
CA ALA A 41 -4.96 9.23 -9.39
C ALA A 41 -3.78 10.19 -9.63
N LEU A 42 -2.84 10.25 -8.70
CA LEU A 42 -1.66 11.11 -8.83
C LEU A 42 -0.77 10.71 -10.01
N ARG A 43 -0.62 9.40 -10.25
CA ARG A 43 0.14 8.90 -11.39
C ARG A 43 -0.52 9.27 -12.71
N GLU A 44 -1.84 9.17 -12.78
CA GLU A 44 -2.62 9.58 -13.94
C GLU A 44 -2.47 11.07 -14.22
N TRP A 45 -2.62 11.92 -13.20
CA TRP A 45 -2.44 13.36 -13.30
C TRP A 45 -1.04 13.80 -13.76
N ILE A 46 0.03 13.16 -13.25
CA ILE A 46 1.40 13.45 -13.70
C ILE A 46 1.62 13.04 -15.15
N ALA A 47 1.01 11.93 -15.58
CA ALA A 47 1.06 11.49 -16.97
C ALA A 47 0.34 12.47 -17.91
N GLU A 48 -0.75 13.09 -17.45
CA GLU A 48 -1.46 14.14 -18.20
C GLU A 48 -0.64 15.43 -18.35
N ILE A 49 0.13 15.83 -17.33
CA ILE A 49 0.95 17.05 -17.35
C ILE A 49 2.21 16.89 -18.24
N GLY A 50 2.54 15.67 -18.66
CA GLY A 50 3.62 15.42 -19.62
C GLY A 50 5.01 15.37 -19.01
N SER A 51 5.15 15.44 -17.67
CA SER A 51 6.44 15.20 -17.02
C SER A 51 6.77 13.71 -17.11
N ARG A 52 7.75 13.38 -17.95
CA ARG A 52 8.18 12.01 -18.24
C ARG A 52 9.11 11.45 -17.17
N ASN A 53 8.95 11.88 -15.93
CA ASN A 53 9.86 11.51 -14.88
C ASN A 53 9.58 10.08 -14.41
N SER A 54 10.39 9.17 -14.93
CA SER A 54 10.51 7.80 -14.47
C SER A 54 11.09 7.83 -13.06
N ILE A 55 10.20 8.01 -12.08
CA ILE A 55 10.54 7.89 -10.67
C ILE A 55 10.96 6.43 -10.47
N GLY A 56 12.28 6.21 -10.45
CA GLY A 56 12.88 4.91 -10.32
C GLY A 56 12.27 4.17 -9.14
N VAL A 57 11.97 2.89 -9.33
CA VAL A 57 11.36 2.03 -8.31
C VAL A 57 12.31 1.95 -7.12
N SER A 58 12.08 2.81 -6.12
CA SER A 58 12.83 2.80 -4.87
C SER A 58 12.73 1.41 -4.26
N TRP A 59 13.85 0.89 -3.74
CA TRP A 59 13.93 -0.44 -3.12
C TRP A 59 12.89 -0.62 -2.00
N VAL A 60 12.55 0.47 -1.31
CA VAL A 60 11.48 0.55 -0.31
C VAL A 60 10.12 0.13 -0.89
N SER A 61 9.85 0.45 -2.15
CA SER A 61 8.60 0.08 -2.82
C SER A 61 8.51 -1.40 -3.18
N LYS A 62 9.64 -2.13 -3.23
CA LYS A 62 9.64 -3.59 -3.40
C LYS A 62 9.46 -4.31 -2.06
N ILE A 63 10.05 -3.77 -1.00
CA ILE A 63 9.91 -4.33 0.35
C ILE A 63 8.48 -4.14 0.86
N LYS A 64 7.87 -2.97 0.65
CA LYS A 64 6.49 -2.74 1.12
C LYS A 64 5.52 -3.79 0.58
N THR A 65 5.64 -4.16 -0.70
CA THR A 65 4.73 -5.11 -1.36
C THR A 65 4.99 -6.52 -0.88
N PHE A 66 6.25 -6.88 -0.64
CA PHE A 66 6.59 -8.17 -0.02
C PHE A 66 5.99 -8.29 1.39
N VAL A 67 6.17 -7.27 2.23
CA VAL A 67 5.63 -7.24 3.60
C VAL A 67 4.10 -7.23 3.58
N GLN A 68 3.49 -6.49 2.64
CA GLN A 68 2.04 -6.44 2.46
C GLN A 68 1.47 -7.81 2.08
N MET A 69 2.03 -8.46 1.06
CA MET A 69 1.58 -9.77 0.62
C MET A 69 1.77 -10.84 1.71
N LEU A 70 2.86 -10.77 2.47
CA LEU A 70 3.11 -11.65 3.61
C LEU A 70 2.08 -11.43 4.72
N SER A 71 1.78 -10.17 5.06
CA SER A 71 0.75 -9.82 6.04
C SER A 71 -0.63 -10.33 5.63
N LEU A 72 -1.03 -10.07 4.37
CA LEU A 72 -2.31 -10.55 3.84
C LEU A 72 -2.40 -12.07 3.87
N THR A 73 -1.34 -12.77 3.47
CA THR A 73 -1.30 -14.24 3.47
C THR A 73 -1.45 -14.80 4.89
N ALA A 74 -0.72 -14.23 5.85
CA ALA A 74 -0.80 -14.64 7.25
C ALA A 74 -2.19 -14.39 7.86
N LEU A 75 -2.80 -13.23 7.56
CA LEU A 75 -4.12 -12.86 8.07
C LEU A 75 -5.27 -13.60 7.36
N LEU A 76 -5.12 -13.99 6.09
CA LEU A 76 -6.12 -14.83 5.42
C LEU A 76 -6.04 -16.28 5.89
N TRP A 77 -4.84 -16.83 6.06
CA TRP A 77 -4.66 -18.22 6.46
C TRP A 77 -5.06 -18.45 7.92
N SER A 78 -4.70 -17.52 8.83
CA SER A 78 -5.09 -17.49 10.25
C SER A 78 -5.21 -18.86 10.95
N PRO A 79 -4.16 -19.71 10.94
CA PRO A 79 -4.26 -21.06 11.50
C PRO A 79 -4.07 -21.09 13.02
N ASP A 80 -3.33 -20.12 13.56
CA ASP A 80 -2.96 -20.01 14.98
C ASP A 80 -2.90 -18.54 15.40
N GLU A 81 -3.16 -18.24 16.67
CA GLU A 81 -3.07 -16.89 17.24
C GLU A 81 -1.69 -16.24 17.02
N TRP A 82 -0.61 -17.04 17.06
CA TRP A 82 0.74 -16.54 16.85
C TRP A 82 0.91 -15.95 15.44
N ILE A 83 0.36 -16.64 14.43
CA ILE A 83 0.44 -16.21 13.03
C ILE A 83 -0.42 -14.98 12.80
N ILE A 84 -1.58 -14.88 13.46
CA ILE A 84 -2.42 -13.68 13.42
C ILE A 84 -1.64 -12.47 13.98
N ARG A 85 -0.99 -12.61 15.14
CA ARG A 85 -0.18 -11.51 15.73
C ARG A 85 0.94 -11.07 14.81
N VAL A 86 1.68 -12.01 14.22
CA VAL A 86 2.74 -11.71 13.24
C VAL A 86 2.15 -11.02 12.02
N GLY A 87 1.00 -11.48 11.51
CA GLY A 87 0.30 -10.90 10.38
C GLY A 87 -0.15 -9.45 10.65
N VAL A 88 -0.68 -9.17 11.85
CA VAL A 88 -1.04 -7.82 12.28
C VAL A 88 0.19 -6.92 12.39
N ILE A 89 1.28 -7.39 13.02
CA ILE A 89 2.53 -6.61 13.10
C ILE A 89 3.05 -6.30 11.70
N ALA A 90 3.07 -7.29 10.80
CA ALA A 90 3.46 -7.09 9.40
C ALA A 90 2.53 -6.09 8.68
N LEU A 91 1.23 -6.08 9.00
CA LEU A 91 0.27 -5.14 8.44
C LEU A 91 0.60 -3.70 8.84
N TYR A 92 0.91 -3.47 10.12
CA TYR A 92 1.32 -2.16 10.63
C TYR A 92 2.67 -1.71 10.05
N ILE A 93 3.64 -2.62 9.91
CA ILE A 93 4.91 -2.31 9.24
C ILE A 93 4.66 -1.94 7.78
N SER A 94 3.79 -2.69 7.08
CA SER A 94 3.41 -2.41 5.70
C SER A 94 2.75 -1.03 5.58
N LEU A 95 1.84 -0.69 6.50
CA LEU A 95 1.20 0.62 6.56
C LEU A 95 2.23 1.76 6.66
N LEU A 96 3.18 1.65 7.59
CA LEU A 96 4.23 2.66 7.76
C LEU A 96 5.11 2.81 6.52
N LEU A 97 5.53 1.70 5.92
CA LEU A 97 6.29 1.70 4.66
C LEU A 97 5.50 2.31 3.51
N THR A 98 4.19 2.10 3.50
CA THR A 98 3.26 2.59 2.49
C THR A 98 3.12 4.11 2.56
N PHE A 99 3.00 4.67 3.76
CA PHE A 99 3.04 6.11 4.00
C PHE A 99 4.39 6.72 3.66
N TRP A 100 5.49 6.11 4.10
CA TRP A 100 6.83 6.58 3.76
C TRP A 100 7.05 6.66 2.25
N SER A 101 6.66 5.59 1.53
CA SER A 101 6.72 5.53 0.07
C SER A 101 5.88 6.63 -0.59
N MET A 102 4.74 6.99 -0.01
CA MET A 102 3.89 8.07 -0.52
C MET A 102 4.52 9.45 -0.29
N CYS A 103 5.04 9.72 0.91
CA CYS A 103 5.74 10.97 1.21
C CYS A 103 6.94 11.18 0.28
N LEU A 104 7.74 10.14 0.06
CA LEU A 104 8.86 10.19 -0.87
C LEU A 104 8.38 10.52 -2.30
N TYR A 105 7.30 9.86 -2.74
CA TYR A 105 6.74 10.09 -4.07
C TYR A 105 6.27 11.54 -4.25
N LEU A 106 5.51 12.06 -3.28
CA LEU A 106 5.04 13.45 -3.29
C LEU A 106 6.20 14.46 -3.27
N TYR A 107 7.24 14.18 -2.49
CA TYR A 107 8.45 15.02 -2.45
C TYR A 107 9.15 15.06 -3.81
N THR A 108 9.30 13.92 -4.48
CA THR A 108 9.90 13.86 -5.83
C THR A 108 9.08 14.64 -6.85
N VAL A 109 7.75 14.47 -6.84
CA VAL A 109 6.85 15.18 -7.76
C VAL A 109 6.87 16.69 -7.51
N ARG A 110 6.88 17.10 -6.24
CA ARG A 110 6.96 18.52 -5.87
C ARG A 110 8.26 19.16 -6.38
N TYR A 111 9.39 18.48 -6.24
CA TYR A 111 10.68 19.02 -6.67
C TYR A 111 10.72 19.27 -8.19
N ASP A 112 10.05 18.43 -8.96
CA ASP A 112 9.93 18.57 -10.42
C ASP A 112 9.11 19.80 -10.81
N LEU A 113 7.94 19.97 -10.19
CA LEU A 113 6.99 21.03 -10.56
C LEU A 113 7.48 22.45 -10.26
N PHE A 114 8.40 22.61 -9.30
CA PHE A 114 8.91 23.92 -8.86
C PHE A 114 10.28 24.30 -9.42
N ASN A 115 10.92 23.42 -10.21
CA ASN A 115 12.21 23.69 -10.85
C ASN A 115 12.12 23.97 -12.36
N ASP A 116 10.90 24.11 -12.90
CA ASP A 116 10.59 24.72 -14.21
C ASP A 116 10.29 26.22 -14.05
#